data_AF-A0A2G4FJE0-F1
#
_entry.id   AF-A0A2G4FJE0-F1
#
_cell.length_a   1.000
_cell.length_b   1.000
_cell.length_c   1.000
_cell.angle_alpha   90.00
_cell.angle_beta   90.00
_cell.angle_gamma   90.00
#
_symmetry.space_group_name_H-M   'P 1'
#
loop_
_entity.id
_entity.type
_entity.pdbx_description
1 polymer ?
#
loop_
_entity_poly.entity_id
_entity_poly.type
_entity_poly.pdbx_seq_one_letter_code
_entity_poly.pdbx_strand_id
1 'polypeptide(L)'
;MNTISIYDFSKNSKVSDWIIIDDVVMGGRSNGRFSIDEDGNGVFSGTVSTENYGGFSSVRYQFDKINTTADSKISIKLKGDGKEYQIRIKDKISKYYSYITTFKTNGNWQEISINMKDLYPSFRGQNLDLPNYNSNSFEELVFLIGNKKNESFQLVVDKIELN
;
A
#
# COMPACT_ATOMS: atom_id res chain seq x y z
N MET A 1 -21.84 11.28 3.09
CA MET A 1 -21.01 10.13 3.49
C MET A 1 -20.01 10.66 4.50
N ASN A 2 -19.79 9.95 5.61
CA ASN A 2 -18.81 10.38 6.60
C ASN A 2 -17.43 9.87 6.18
N THR A 3 -16.49 10.79 5.99
CA THR A 3 -15.09 10.44 5.76
C THR A 3 -14.46 9.93 7.06
N ILE A 4 -13.83 8.76 7.01
CA ILE A 4 -13.10 8.17 8.12
C ILE A 4 -11.60 8.26 7.81
N SER A 5 -10.82 8.88 8.69
CA SER A 5 -9.36 8.89 8.56
C SER A 5 -8.81 7.50 8.88
N ILE A 6 -8.07 6.91 7.95
CA ILE A 6 -7.32 5.66 8.14
C ILE A 6 -5.93 6.00 8.70
N TYR A 7 -5.28 6.98 8.10
CA TYR A 7 -4.02 7.52 8.60
C TYR A 7 -3.86 8.97 8.14
N ASP A 8 -3.54 9.86 9.08
CA ASP A 8 -3.25 11.27 8.81
C ASP A 8 -1.81 11.54 9.27
N PHE A 9 -0.89 11.72 8.31
CA PHE A 9 0.52 11.86 8.64
C PHE A 9 0.80 13.23 9.26
N SER A 10 1.69 13.24 10.25
CA SER A 10 2.19 14.46 10.87
C SER A 10 3.60 14.22 11.39
N LYS A 11 4.26 15.28 11.86
CA LYS A 11 5.57 15.20 12.52
C LYS A 11 5.60 14.29 13.76
N ASN A 12 4.43 14.00 14.33
CA ASN A 12 4.28 13.12 15.50
C ASN A 12 3.89 11.69 15.13
N SER A 13 3.69 11.39 13.84
CA SER A 13 3.38 10.04 13.37
C SER A 13 4.52 9.09 13.70
N LYS A 14 4.17 7.86 14.09
CA LYS A 14 5.15 6.86 14.51
C LYS A 14 5.56 6.02 13.32
N VAL A 15 6.84 6.07 12.95
CA VAL A 15 7.42 5.21 11.91
C VAL A 15 7.17 3.72 12.24
N SER A 16 7.16 3.35 13.51
CA SER A 16 6.91 1.97 13.97
C SER A 16 5.52 1.42 13.65
N ASP A 17 4.56 2.27 13.29
CA ASP A 17 3.24 1.82 12.84
C ASP A 17 3.33 1.11 11.47
N TRP A 18 4.38 1.42 10.71
CA TRP A 18 4.59 0.96 9.35
C TRP A 18 5.73 -0.06 9.28
N ILE A 19 5.44 -1.23 8.72
CA ILE A 19 6.37 -2.36 8.67
C ILE A 19 6.82 -2.60 7.23
N ILE A 20 8.13 -2.54 6.99
CA ILE A 20 8.74 -2.90 5.71
C ILE A 20 8.74 -4.42 5.54
N ILE A 21 8.38 -4.88 4.34
CA ILE A 21 8.45 -6.27 3.92
C ILE A 21 9.08 -6.31 2.53
N ASP A 22 10.29 -6.86 2.46
CA ASP A 22 11.10 -6.99 1.25
C ASP A 22 11.25 -8.47 0.84
N ASP A 23 11.79 -8.71 -0.34
CA ASP A 23 11.95 -10.02 -1.00
C ASP A 23 13.12 -10.89 -0.49
N VAL A 24 13.56 -10.67 0.74
CA VAL A 24 14.81 -11.24 1.29
C VAL A 24 14.83 -12.75 1.48
N VAL A 25 13.68 -13.44 1.39
CA VAL A 25 13.54 -14.88 1.72
C VAL A 25 14.44 -15.79 0.88
N MET A 26 14.67 -15.46 -0.40
CA MET A 26 15.55 -16.23 -1.30
C MET A 26 16.87 -15.51 -1.60
N GLY A 27 17.27 -14.56 -0.75
CA GLY A 27 18.44 -13.70 -0.98
C GLY A 27 18.15 -12.50 -1.89
N GLY A 28 16.87 -12.16 -2.09
CA GLY A 28 16.46 -10.93 -2.76
C GLY A 28 17.13 -9.71 -2.14
N ARG A 29 17.39 -8.71 -2.99
CA ARG A 29 18.20 -7.54 -2.65
C ARG A 29 17.42 -6.24 -2.67
N SER A 30 16.08 -6.31 -2.70
CA SER A 30 15.27 -5.11 -2.51
C SER A 30 15.47 -4.58 -1.09
N ASN A 31 15.47 -3.26 -0.96
CA ASN A 31 15.72 -2.58 0.31
C ASN A 31 14.80 -1.37 0.45
N GLY A 32 13.70 -1.57 1.14
CA GLY A 32 12.74 -0.52 1.49
C GLY A 32 13.08 0.14 2.82
N ARG A 33 12.67 1.39 2.97
CA ARG A 33 12.69 2.16 4.21
C ARG A 33 11.41 2.98 4.33
N PHE A 34 11.01 3.21 5.58
CA PHE A 34 9.92 4.12 5.91
C PHE A 34 10.39 5.18 6.89
N SER A 35 10.00 6.43 6.68
CA SER A 35 10.35 7.57 7.52
C SER A 35 9.25 8.63 7.51
N ILE A 36 9.32 9.59 8.43
CA ILE A 36 8.53 10.83 8.37
C ILE A 36 9.46 11.96 7.91
N ASP A 37 9.04 12.77 6.94
CA ASP A 37 9.82 13.91 6.44
C ASP A 37 9.65 15.18 7.29
N GLU A 38 10.36 16.26 6.92
CA GLU A 38 10.33 17.54 7.62
C GLU A 38 8.97 18.26 7.55
N ASP A 39 8.16 17.94 6.55
CA ASP A 39 6.80 18.46 6.36
C ASP A 39 5.76 17.64 7.14
N GLY A 40 6.16 16.46 7.63
CA GLY A 40 5.32 15.55 8.41
C GLY A 40 4.66 14.45 7.57
N ASN A 41 5.07 14.23 6.32
CA ASN A 41 4.53 13.19 5.46
C ASN A 41 5.20 11.83 5.72
N GLY A 42 4.47 10.74 5.45
CA GLY A 42 5.05 9.40 5.39
C GLY A 42 5.84 9.19 4.09
N VAL A 43 7.07 8.71 4.17
CA VAL A 43 7.95 8.47 3.02
C VAL A 43 8.31 6.99 2.94
N PHE A 44 7.77 6.31 1.94
CA PHE A 44 8.19 4.97 1.56
C PHE A 44 9.18 5.05 0.39
N SER A 45 10.44 4.67 0.61
CA SER A 45 11.49 4.79 -0.40
C SER A 45 12.48 3.63 -0.34
N GLY A 46 13.27 3.45 -1.39
CA GLY A 46 14.25 2.39 -1.43
C GLY A 46 14.69 2.00 -2.83
N THR A 47 15.18 0.77 -2.96
CA THR A 47 15.55 0.16 -4.25
C THR A 47 14.88 -1.19 -4.40
N VAL A 48 14.36 -1.47 -5.59
CA VAL A 48 13.93 -2.82 -5.99
C VAL A 48 15.06 -3.48 -6.78
N SER A 49 15.29 -4.77 -6.54
CA SER A 49 16.24 -5.59 -7.29
C SER A 49 15.60 -6.91 -7.72
N THR A 50 15.77 -7.28 -8.99
CA THR A 50 15.34 -8.58 -9.55
C THR A 50 16.37 -9.69 -9.34
N GLU A 51 17.48 -9.40 -8.67
CA GLU A 51 18.47 -10.42 -8.33
C GLU A 51 17.87 -11.47 -7.38
N ASN A 52 18.34 -12.72 -7.50
CA ASN A 52 17.92 -13.84 -6.64
C ASN A 52 16.41 -14.08 -6.60
N TYR A 53 15.73 -13.91 -7.75
CA TYR A 53 14.28 -14.06 -7.88
C TYR A 53 13.46 -13.08 -7.03
N GLY A 54 14.08 -11.97 -6.62
CA GLY A 54 13.40 -10.86 -5.99
C GLY A 54 12.58 -10.02 -6.98
N GLY A 55 12.35 -8.78 -6.60
CA GLY A 55 11.72 -7.75 -7.41
C GLY A 55 10.57 -7.05 -6.70
N PHE A 56 10.53 -6.99 -5.35
CA PHE A 56 9.55 -6.15 -4.67
C PHE A 56 10.02 -5.59 -3.33
N SER A 57 9.42 -4.46 -2.97
CA SER A 57 9.44 -3.88 -1.63
C SER A 57 8.02 -3.42 -1.27
N SER A 58 7.64 -3.55 0.00
CA SER A 58 6.35 -3.07 0.48
C SER A 58 6.41 -2.50 1.88
N VAL A 59 5.45 -1.64 2.20
CA VAL A 59 5.25 -1.09 3.54
C VAL A 59 3.79 -1.32 3.95
N ARG A 60 3.61 -1.88 5.15
CA ARG A 60 2.31 -2.30 5.67
C ARG A 60 1.93 -1.51 6.92
N TYR A 61 0.67 -1.10 6.99
CA TYR A 61 0.01 -0.56 8.17
C TYR A 61 -1.16 -1.46 8.57
N GLN A 62 -1.21 -1.85 9.85
CA GLN A 62 -2.29 -2.63 10.45
C GLN A 62 -2.97 -1.80 11.55
N PHE A 63 -4.29 -1.88 11.63
CA PHE A 63 -5.11 -1.03 12.49
C PHE A 63 -6.38 -1.76 12.94
N ASP A 64 -7.08 -1.19 13.91
CA ASP A 64 -8.38 -1.71 14.34
C ASP A 64 -9.39 -1.69 13.20
N LYS A 65 -10.31 -2.66 13.18
CA LYS A 65 -11.27 -2.79 12.08
C LYS A 65 -12.03 -1.50 11.80
N ILE A 66 -11.93 -1.03 10.56
CA ILE A 66 -12.75 0.06 10.04
C ILE A 66 -13.90 -0.54 9.25
N ASN A 67 -15.13 -0.15 9.59
CA ASN A 67 -16.32 -0.57 8.86
C ASN A 67 -16.34 0.02 7.47
N THR A 68 -16.77 -0.78 6.49
CA THR A 68 -16.80 -0.39 5.09
C THR A 68 -17.87 -1.18 4.33
N THR A 69 -18.09 -0.83 3.07
CA THR A 69 -18.99 -1.55 2.15
C THR A 69 -18.29 -1.78 0.81
N ALA A 70 -18.90 -2.53 -0.09
CA ALA A 70 -18.37 -2.72 -1.45
C ALA A 70 -18.27 -1.39 -2.24
N ASP A 71 -19.15 -0.43 -1.96
CA ASP A 71 -19.18 0.87 -2.67
C ASP A 71 -18.32 1.95 -2.00
N SER A 72 -17.70 1.65 -0.86
CA SER A 72 -16.76 2.55 -0.21
C SER A 72 -15.53 2.81 -1.08
N LYS A 73 -14.87 3.94 -0.84
CA LYS A 73 -13.69 4.37 -1.60
C LYS A 73 -12.54 4.71 -0.67
N ILE A 74 -11.35 4.24 -1.01
CA ILE A 74 -10.10 4.68 -0.35
C ILE A 74 -9.56 5.87 -1.15
N SER A 75 -9.43 7.01 -0.48
CA SER A 75 -8.77 8.21 -1.00
C SER A 75 -7.37 8.34 -0.41
N ILE A 76 -6.39 8.64 -1.25
CA ILE A 76 -4.98 8.74 -0.84
C ILE A 76 -4.38 9.99 -1.45
N LYS A 77 -3.96 10.93 -0.61
CA LYS A 77 -3.20 12.10 -1.05
C LYS A 77 -1.71 11.78 -0.99
N LEU A 78 -1.05 11.77 -2.15
CA LEU A 78 0.32 11.30 -2.29
C LEU A 78 1.08 12.05 -3.38
N LYS A 79 2.42 11.94 -3.34
CA LYS A 79 3.35 12.31 -4.42
C LYS A 79 4.28 11.14 -4.67
N GLY A 80 4.11 10.50 -5.83
CA GLY A 80 4.97 9.40 -6.27
C GLY A 80 5.91 9.80 -7.39
N ASP A 81 6.78 8.87 -7.77
CA ASP A 81 7.93 9.07 -8.66
C ASP A 81 7.67 8.71 -10.14
N GLY A 82 6.41 8.68 -10.56
CA GLY A 82 5.99 8.33 -11.93
C GLY A 82 5.77 6.83 -12.16
N LYS A 83 6.08 5.98 -11.17
CA LYS A 83 5.93 4.53 -11.26
C LYS A 83 4.52 4.07 -10.92
N GLU A 84 4.23 2.83 -11.30
CA GLU A 84 3.04 2.11 -10.87
C GLU A 84 3.30 1.42 -9.53
N TYR A 85 2.35 1.60 -8.62
CA TYR A 85 2.33 0.97 -7.31
C TYR A 85 1.09 0.11 -7.18
N GLN A 86 1.12 -0.80 -6.23
CA GLN A 86 -0.02 -1.60 -5.85
C GLN A 86 -0.49 -1.18 -4.46
N ILE A 87 -1.80 -1.04 -4.29
CA ILE A 87 -2.42 -1.06 -2.97
C ILE A 87 -2.89 -2.48 -2.67
N ARG A 88 -2.77 -2.87 -1.40
CA ARG A 88 -3.36 -4.10 -0.89
C ARG A 88 -4.12 -3.81 0.38
N ILE A 89 -5.23 -4.52 0.58
CA ILE A 89 -5.95 -4.54 1.84
C ILE A 89 -6.24 -5.97 2.30
N LYS A 90 -6.49 -6.12 3.60
CA LYS A 90 -7.12 -7.33 4.13
C LYS A 90 -8.31 -6.96 5.00
N ASP A 91 -9.43 -7.62 4.73
CA ASP A 91 -10.59 -7.63 5.62
C ASP A 91 -10.30 -8.34 6.95
N LYS A 92 -9.31 -9.26 6.94
CA LYS A 92 -8.77 -9.93 8.13
C LYS A 92 -7.28 -10.22 7.97
N ILE A 93 -6.44 -9.77 8.89
CA ILE A 93 -4.97 -9.93 8.90
C ILE A 93 -4.56 -11.40 8.77
N SER A 94 -5.33 -12.31 9.38
CA SER A 94 -5.07 -13.76 9.34
C SER A 94 -5.30 -14.42 7.98
N LYS A 95 -5.89 -13.73 6.99
CA LYS A 95 -6.05 -14.28 5.65
C LYS A 95 -4.71 -14.42 4.95
N TYR A 96 -4.55 -15.52 4.21
CA TYR A 96 -3.34 -15.79 3.45
C TYR A 96 -3.21 -14.91 2.20
N TYR A 97 -4.31 -14.35 1.70
CA TYR A 97 -4.37 -13.47 0.52
C TYR A 97 -4.71 -12.02 0.90
N SER A 98 -4.52 -11.11 -0.05
CA SER A 98 -4.96 -9.72 0.03
C SER A 98 -5.88 -9.39 -1.13
N TYR A 99 -6.74 -8.39 -0.97
CA TYR A 99 -7.42 -7.74 -2.08
C TYR A 99 -6.54 -6.62 -2.60
N ILE A 100 -6.34 -6.54 -3.91
CA ILE A 100 -5.33 -5.66 -4.52
C ILE A 100 -5.89 -4.90 -5.71
N THR A 101 -5.25 -3.77 -6.02
CA THR A 101 -5.32 -3.12 -7.33
C THR A 101 -4.06 -2.27 -7.53
N THR A 102 -3.84 -1.78 -8.74
CA THR A 102 -2.70 -0.91 -9.06
C THR A 102 -3.14 0.54 -9.30
N PHE A 103 -2.22 1.47 -9.08
CA PHE A 103 -2.39 2.88 -9.43
C PHE A 103 -1.06 3.45 -9.93
N LYS A 104 -1.15 4.39 -10.87
CA LYS A 104 0.01 5.06 -11.44
C LYS A 104 0.24 6.42 -10.78
N THR A 105 1.49 6.77 -10.55
CA THR A 105 1.87 8.08 -10.02
C THR A 105 2.32 9.04 -11.13
N ASN A 106 2.26 10.36 -10.90
CA ASN A 106 2.50 11.37 -11.94
C ASN A 106 3.64 12.35 -11.64
N GLY A 107 4.43 12.14 -10.58
CA GLY A 107 5.51 13.04 -10.17
C GLY A 107 5.08 14.23 -9.30
N ASN A 108 3.78 14.53 -9.25
CA ASN A 108 3.20 15.65 -8.52
C ASN A 108 2.32 15.14 -7.36
N TRP A 109 1.98 16.07 -6.46
CA TRP A 109 0.93 15.83 -5.49
C TRP A 109 -0.41 15.60 -6.21
N GLN A 110 -1.09 14.52 -5.83
CA GLN A 110 -2.36 14.12 -6.40
C GLN A 110 -3.17 13.32 -5.38
N GLU A 111 -4.45 13.17 -5.66
CA GLU A 111 -5.34 12.28 -4.92
C GLU A 111 -5.70 11.08 -5.79
N ILE A 112 -5.42 9.88 -5.28
CA ILE A 112 -5.81 8.61 -5.89
C ILE A 112 -7.06 8.11 -5.17
N SER A 113 -8.12 7.85 -5.92
CA SER A 113 -9.37 7.27 -5.42
C SER A 113 -9.54 5.84 -5.93
N ILE A 114 -9.77 4.91 -5.02
CA ILE A 114 -9.84 3.47 -5.30
C ILE A 114 -11.19 2.95 -4.81
N ASN A 115 -12.03 2.42 -5.70
CA ASN A 115 -13.29 1.81 -5.28
C ASN A 115 -13.01 0.43 -4.70
N MET A 116 -13.57 0.13 -3.52
CA MET A 116 -13.29 -1.14 -2.85
C MET A 116 -13.75 -2.35 -3.66
N LYS A 117 -14.89 -2.28 -4.35
CA LYS A 117 -15.35 -3.36 -5.26
C LYS A 117 -14.42 -3.70 -6.43
N ASP A 118 -13.47 -2.83 -6.77
CA ASP A 118 -12.52 -3.08 -7.86
C ASP A 118 -11.30 -3.89 -7.38
N LEU A 119 -11.11 -4.04 -6.06
CA LEU A 119 -10.00 -4.82 -5.54
C LEU A 119 -10.30 -6.31 -5.65
N TYR A 120 -9.42 -7.02 -6.35
CA TYR A 120 -9.54 -8.45 -6.60
C TYR A 120 -8.57 -9.25 -5.70
N PRO A 121 -8.91 -10.49 -5.34
CA PRO A 121 -8.09 -11.30 -4.45
C PRO A 121 -6.83 -11.82 -5.14
N SER A 122 -5.68 -11.66 -4.49
CA SER A 122 -4.39 -12.14 -4.97
C SER A 122 -3.52 -12.71 -3.85
N PHE A 123 -2.81 -13.79 -4.18
CA PHE A 123 -1.79 -14.40 -3.34
C PHE A 123 -0.52 -14.63 -4.14
N ARG A 124 0.62 -14.12 -3.64
CA ARG A 124 1.94 -14.28 -4.27
C ARG A 124 1.97 -13.94 -5.77
N GLY A 125 1.25 -12.88 -6.16
CA GLY A 125 1.19 -12.39 -7.54
C GLY A 125 0.25 -13.17 -8.45
N GLN A 126 -0.47 -14.17 -7.94
CA GLN A 126 -1.50 -14.89 -8.68
C GLN A 126 -2.88 -14.39 -8.30
N ASN A 127 -3.78 -14.27 -9.29
CA ASN A 127 -5.19 -14.01 -9.05
C ASN A 127 -5.84 -15.27 -8.48
N LEU A 128 -6.78 -15.08 -7.55
CA LEU A 128 -7.56 -16.19 -7.00
C LEU A 128 -8.94 -16.23 -7.65
N ASP A 129 -9.49 -17.43 -7.80
CA ASP A 129 -10.88 -17.66 -8.22
C ASP A 129 -11.82 -17.42 -7.03
N LEU A 130 -11.90 -16.17 -6.62
CA LEU A 130 -12.70 -15.66 -5.51
C LEU A 130 -13.30 -14.31 -5.92
N PRO A 131 -14.45 -13.91 -5.36
CA PRO A 131 -15.05 -12.62 -5.68
C PRO A 131 -14.14 -11.46 -5.26
N ASN A 132 -14.30 -10.32 -5.93
CA ASN A 132 -13.73 -9.05 -5.49
C ASN A 132 -14.19 -8.67 -4.08
N TYR A 133 -13.52 -7.67 -3.49
CA TYR A 133 -13.81 -7.23 -2.15
C TYR A 133 -15.29 -6.84 -1.96
N ASN A 134 -15.93 -7.50 -1.00
CA ASN A 134 -17.33 -7.27 -0.62
C ASN A 134 -17.55 -7.38 0.90
N SER A 135 -16.48 -7.19 1.69
CA SER A 135 -16.50 -7.33 3.15
C SER A 135 -16.97 -6.06 3.85
N ASN A 136 -17.47 -6.23 5.09
CA ASN A 136 -18.01 -5.12 5.88
C ASN A 136 -16.96 -4.37 6.72
N SER A 137 -15.70 -4.83 6.72
CA SER A 137 -14.61 -4.20 7.46
C SER A 137 -13.24 -4.57 6.90
N PHE A 138 -12.23 -3.75 7.15
CA PHE A 138 -10.83 -4.09 6.89
C PHE A 138 -9.89 -3.53 7.97
N GLU A 139 -8.71 -4.13 8.08
CA GLU A 139 -7.77 -3.93 9.20
C GLU A 139 -6.29 -3.93 8.75
N GLU A 140 -6.02 -3.90 7.45
CA GLU A 140 -4.67 -3.80 6.90
C GLU A 140 -4.67 -3.03 5.58
N LEU A 141 -3.67 -2.16 5.39
CA LEU A 141 -3.37 -1.47 4.14
C LEU A 141 -1.87 -1.58 3.84
N VAL A 142 -1.52 -1.84 2.58
CA VAL A 142 -0.14 -2.01 2.13
C VAL A 142 0.09 -1.23 0.84
N PHE A 143 1.21 -0.52 0.76
CA PHE A 143 1.77 -0.08 -0.52
C PHE A 143 2.87 -1.05 -0.94
N LEU A 144 2.84 -1.49 -2.19
CA LEU A 144 3.86 -2.36 -2.76
C LEU A 144 4.35 -1.79 -4.08
N ILE A 145 5.66 -1.84 -4.28
CA ILE A 145 6.28 -1.70 -5.59
C ILE A 145 6.93 -3.01 -5.99
N GLY A 146 6.60 -3.49 -7.18
CA GLY A 146 7.09 -4.77 -7.70
C GLY A 146 6.99 -4.78 -9.22
N ASN A 147 7.91 -4.08 -9.87
CA ASN A 147 7.83 -3.74 -11.29
C ASN A 147 8.81 -4.55 -12.17
N LYS A 148 9.47 -5.57 -11.58
CA LYS A 148 10.44 -6.45 -12.25
C LYS A 148 11.61 -5.69 -12.89
N LYS A 149 12.02 -4.57 -12.27
CA LYS A 149 13.15 -3.75 -12.72
C LYS A 149 14.04 -3.39 -11.55
N ASN A 150 15.34 -3.25 -11.83
CA ASN A 150 16.31 -2.74 -10.87
C ASN A 150 16.23 -1.21 -10.86
N GLU A 151 15.58 -0.63 -9.86
CA GLU A 151 15.45 0.83 -9.78
C GLU A 151 15.16 1.34 -8.37
N SER A 152 15.50 2.62 -8.15
CA SER A 152 15.11 3.34 -6.94
C SER A 152 13.66 3.81 -7.02
N PHE A 153 13.00 3.89 -5.88
CA PHE A 153 11.64 4.39 -5.79
C PHE A 153 11.40 5.31 -4.58
N GLN A 154 10.38 6.15 -4.70
CA GLN A 154 9.88 6.98 -3.62
C GLN A 154 8.39 7.28 -3.76
N LEU A 155 7.65 7.06 -2.68
CA LEU A 155 6.25 7.40 -2.51
C LEU A 155 6.08 8.19 -1.22
N VAL A 156 5.69 9.46 -1.36
CA VAL A 156 5.35 10.35 -0.24
C VAL A 156 3.84 10.34 -0.06
N VAL A 157 3.36 10.17 1.17
CA VAL A 157 1.93 10.07 1.51
C VAL A 157 1.59 11.06 2.61
N ASP A 158 0.59 11.89 2.35
CA ASP A 158 0.08 12.90 3.28
C ASP A 158 -1.04 12.32 4.15
N LYS A 159 -2.04 11.69 3.52
CA LYS A 159 -3.16 11.08 4.25
C LYS A 159 -3.87 9.99 3.47
N ILE A 160 -4.58 9.16 4.20
CA ILE A 160 -5.38 8.02 3.73
C ILE A 160 -6.74 8.07 4.41
N GLU A 161 -7.80 8.07 3.60
CA GLU A 161 -9.19 8.24 4.05
C GLU A 161 -10.11 7.19 3.42
N LEU A 162 -11.16 6.81 4.13
CA LEU A 162 -12.27 6.00 3.65
C LEU A 162 -13.51 6.88 3.48
N ASN A 163 -14.16 6.78 2.32
CA ASN A 163 -15.37 7.53 1.96
C ASN A 163 -16.54 6.61 1.60
#